data_AF-A0A3P6R3G2-F1
#
_entry.id   AF-A0A3P6R3G2-F1
#
_cell.length_a   1.000
_cell.length_b   1.000
_cell.length_c   1.000
_cell.angle_alpha   90.00
_cell.angle_beta   90.00
_cell.angle_gamma   90.00
#
_symmetry.space_group_name_H-M   'P 1'
#
loop_
_entity.id
_entity.type
_entity.pdbx_description
1 polymer ?
#
loop_
_entity_poly.entity_id
_entity_poly.type
_entity_poly.pdbx_seq_one_letter_code
_entity_poly.pdbx_strand_id
1 'polypeptide(L)'
;MKKKQRAEQMRREKDRKELDELLRDSSEGEIDLQKYREQRSKMRRAEAARSRYQRMSEAERKVYNQRRRLRALGLDPDMPKGAFIDNEAIREHIKMANAKKAEAARLRYHRMTAEEKREYNQRRTESFRKRRLEEEILLSTPAGRISAEALQKAQQIMIRNARKAEAARARYQKMSPEQRKEYNMRRAQAKKMRALSRENRGLGNSNCSQG
;
A
#
# COMPACT_ATOMS: atom_id res chain seq x y z
N MET A 1 17.19 30.79 32.32
CA MET A 1 17.68 29.39 32.52
C MET A 1 16.92 28.59 33.59
N LYS A 2 16.57 29.17 34.75
CA LYS A 2 15.98 28.45 35.91
C LYS A 2 14.64 27.72 35.67
N LYS A 3 13.72 28.25 34.86
CA LYS A 3 12.40 27.60 34.58
C LYS A 3 12.50 26.29 33.81
N LYS A 4 13.41 26.20 32.83
CA LYS A 4 13.61 24.99 32.01
C LYS A 4 14.24 23.87 32.84
N GLN A 5 15.20 24.21 33.70
CA GLN A 5 15.83 23.28 34.64
C GLN A 5 14.83 22.75 35.68
N ARG A 6 13.96 23.62 36.22
CA ARG A 6 12.91 23.21 37.17
C ARG A 6 11.86 22.29 36.53
N ALA A 7 11.43 22.59 35.31
CA ALA A 7 10.52 21.72 34.56
C ALA A 7 11.16 20.36 34.23
N GLU A 8 12.46 20.34 33.95
CA GLU A 8 13.19 19.10 33.72
C GLU A 8 13.35 18.27 35.01
N GLN A 9 13.63 18.92 36.16
CA GLN A 9 13.67 18.26 37.47
C GLN A 9 12.34 17.63 37.84
N MET A 10 11.23 18.38 37.76
CA MET A 10 9.89 17.86 38.04
C MET A 10 9.53 16.66 37.14
N ARG A 11 10.01 16.66 35.89
CA ARG A 11 9.81 15.55 34.96
C ARG A 11 10.64 14.32 35.33
N ARG A 12 11.91 14.51 35.70
CA ARG A 12 12.78 13.42 36.19
C ARG A 12 12.22 12.80 37.48
N GLU A 13 11.65 13.63 38.35
CA GLU A 13 11.03 13.18 39.58
C GLU A 13 9.73 12.38 39.32
N LYS A 14 8.91 12.82 38.36
CA LYS A 14 7.72 12.07 37.92
C LYS A 14 8.10 10.72 37.28
N ASP A 15 9.10 10.72 36.39
CA ASP A 15 9.62 9.49 35.79
C ASP A 15 10.18 8.52 36.84
N ARG A 16 10.80 9.04 37.91
CA ARG A 16 11.30 8.23 39.04
C ARG A 16 10.13 7.63 39.84
N LYS A 17 9.11 8.43 40.19
CA LYS A 17 7.94 7.95 40.94
C LYS A 17 7.18 6.86 40.18
N GLU A 18 6.97 7.03 38.87
CA GLU A 18 6.32 5.99 38.04
C GLU A 18 7.15 4.71 37.94
N LEU A 19 8.49 4.81 37.97
CA LEU A 19 9.38 3.65 37.99
C LEU A 19 9.34 2.92 39.34
N ASP A 20 9.34 3.67 40.44
CA ASP A 20 9.23 3.12 41.80
C ASP A 20 7.87 2.42 42.02
N GLU A 21 6.80 2.95 41.43
CA GLU A 21 5.46 2.33 41.43
C GLU A 21 5.44 1.01 40.64
N LEU A 22 6.05 0.98 39.45
CA LEU A 22 6.22 -0.26 38.66
C LEU A 22 7.09 -1.32 39.34
N LEU A 23 8.14 -0.89 40.05
CA LEU A 23 9.00 -1.75 40.85
C LEU A 23 8.27 -2.34 42.06
N ARG A 24 7.34 -1.59 42.65
CA ARG A 24 6.52 -2.04 43.78
C ARG A 24 5.48 -3.09 43.38
N ASP A 25 4.94 -2.98 42.17
CA ASP A 25 3.93 -3.91 41.63
C ASP A 25 4.53 -5.19 41.02
N SER A 26 5.84 -5.22 40.73
CA SER A 26 6.52 -6.38 40.15
C SER A 26 7.09 -7.28 41.24
N SER A 27 6.27 -8.17 41.81
CA SER A 27 6.66 -8.98 42.98
C SER A 27 7.74 -10.05 42.71
N GLU A 28 8.09 -10.39 41.47
CA GLU A 28 9.05 -11.50 41.19
C GLU A 28 9.97 -11.30 39.96
N GLY A 29 10.11 -10.08 39.41
CA GLY A 29 10.95 -9.84 38.22
C GLY A 29 11.94 -8.71 38.41
N GLU A 30 13.23 -8.97 38.18
CA GLU A 30 14.28 -7.95 38.14
C GLU A 30 13.99 -6.97 36.99
N ILE A 31 13.36 -5.83 37.29
CA ILE A 31 13.06 -4.81 36.28
C ILE A 31 14.39 -4.20 35.83
N ASP A 32 14.72 -4.36 34.56
CA ASP A 32 15.84 -3.67 33.93
C ASP A 32 15.54 -2.17 33.83
N LEU A 33 15.98 -1.41 34.85
CA LEU A 33 15.83 0.04 34.95
C LEU A 33 16.34 0.77 33.71
N GLN A 34 17.37 0.24 33.04
CA GLN A 34 17.94 0.83 31.83
C GLN A 34 16.96 0.69 30.66
N LYS A 35 16.38 -0.50 30.46
CA LYS A 35 15.33 -0.72 29.45
C LYS A 35 14.10 0.15 29.69
N TYR A 36 13.67 0.33 30.93
CA TYR A 36 12.54 1.20 31.25
C TYR A 36 12.81 2.67 30.90
N ARG A 37 13.97 3.20 31.32
CA ARG A 37 14.40 4.58 30.99
C ARG A 37 14.48 4.79 29.47
N GLU A 38 14.99 3.81 28.75
CA GLU A 38 15.01 3.83 27.30
C GLU A 38 13.61 3.83 26.69
N GLN A 39 12.69 3.00 27.18
CA GLN A 39 11.32 2.91 26.69
C GLN A 39 10.57 4.22 26.90
N ARG A 40 10.68 4.84 28.09
CA ARG A 40 10.13 6.17 28.36
C ARG A 40 10.72 7.24 27.45
N SER A 41 12.03 7.23 27.24
CA SER A 41 12.71 8.14 26.32
C SER A 41 12.21 7.96 24.86
N LYS A 42 12.04 6.72 24.41
CA LYS A 42 11.49 6.38 23.09
C LYS A 42 10.04 6.85 22.95
N MET A 43 9.19 6.63 23.97
CA MET A 43 7.80 7.11 24.01
C MET A 43 7.72 8.63 23.90
N ARG A 44 8.53 9.37 24.67
CA ARG A 44 8.57 10.84 24.60
C ARG A 44 8.99 11.35 23.23
N ARG A 45 10.01 10.73 22.63
CA ARG A 45 10.44 11.07 21.26
C ARG A 45 9.33 10.80 20.24
N ALA A 46 8.63 9.68 20.38
CA ALA A 46 7.52 9.32 19.51
C ALA A 46 6.32 10.28 19.66
N GLU A 47 5.97 10.66 20.90
CA GLU A 47 4.91 11.63 21.18
C GLU A 47 5.23 13.01 20.61
N ALA A 48 6.44 13.51 20.85
CA ALA A 48 6.88 14.79 20.27
C ALA A 48 6.85 14.77 18.73
N ALA A 49 7.22 13.64 18.10
CA ALA A 49 7.12 13.46 16.66
C ALA A 49 5.66 13.47 16.17
N ARG A 50 4.74 12.81 16.90
CA ARG A 50 3.29 12.86 16.60
C ARG A 50 2.74 14.28 16.70
N SER A 51 3.07 15.01 17.77
CA SER A 51 2.62 16.41 17.94
C SER A 51 3.15 17.31 16.83
N ARG A 52 4.41 17.14 16.39
CA ARG A 52 4.96 17.87 15.23
C ARG A 52 4.18 17.56 13.95
N TYR A 53 3.94 16.28 13.67
CA TYR A 53 3.19 15.86 12.48
C TYR A 53 1.75 16.39 12.48
N GLN A 54 1.10 16.43 13.65
CA GLN A 54 -0.24 16.97 13.80
C GLN A 54 -0.31 18.47 13.47
N ARG A 55 0.72 19.25 13.85
CA ARG A 55 0.80 20.69 13.55
C ARG A 55 1.16 21.02 12.11
N MET A 56 1.70 20.06 11.35
CA MET A 56 2.01 20.25 9.94
C MET A 56 0.72 20.31 9.10
N SER A 57 0.71 21.22 8.12
CA SER A 57 -0.29 21.26 7.04
C SER A 57 -0.21 20.02 6.15
N GLU A 58 -1.25 19.79 5.33
CA GLU A 58 -1.27 18.64 4.42
C GLU A 58 -0.14 18.67 3.39
N ALA A 59 0.19 19.87 2.88
CA ALA A 59 1.30 20.07 1.96
C ALA A 59 2.64 19.72 2.62
N GLU A 60 2.87 20.19 3.84
CA GLU A 60 4.09 19.87 4.60
C GLU A 60 4.19 18.38 4.93
N ARG A 61 3.07 17.74 5.33
CA ARG A 61 3.03 16.29 5.56
C ARG A 61 3.37 15.51 4.31
N LYS A 62 2.89 15.94 3.13
CA LYS A 62 3.19 15.31 1.85
C LYS A 62 4.69 15.36 1.56
N VAL A 63 5.33 16.53 1.72
CA VAL A 63 6.78 16.71 1.52
C VAL A 63 7.57 15.92 2.56
N TYR A 64 7.23 16.01 3.84
CA TYR A 64 7.89 15.28 4.92
C TYR A 64 7.84 13.76 4.69
N ASN A 65 6.68 13.22 4.34
CA ASN A 65 6.50 11.80 4.05
C ASN A 65 7.26 11.37 2.80
N GLN A 66 7.29 12.21 1.76
CA GLN A 66 8.09 11.95 0.57
C GLN A 66 9.57 11.85 0.92
N ARG A 67 10.14 12.84 1.61
CA ARG A 67 11.55 12.84 2.03
C ARG A 67 11.86 11.67 2.97
N ARG A 68 10.93 11.30 3.86
CA ARG A 68 11.06 10.12 4.73
C ARG A 68 11.09 8.81 3.92
N ARG A 69 10.24 8.67 2.90
CA ARG A 69 10.24 7.48 2.02
C ARG A 69 11.54 7.35 1.25
N LEU A 70 12.09 8.46 0.77
CA LEU A 70 13.40 8.48 0.09
C LEU A 70 14.50 8.01 1.06
N ARG A 71 14.58 8.59 2.26
CA ARG A 71 15.57 8.14 3.26
C ARG A 71 15.43 6.67 3.65
N ALA A 72 14.20 6.15 3.73
CA ALA A 72 13.96 4.73 4.01
C ALA A 72 14.43 3.80 2.89
N LEU A 73 14.62 4.32 1.68
CA LEU A 73 15.21 3.63 0.54
C LEU A 73 16.72 3.90 0.42
N GLY A 74 17.34 4.55 1.40
CA GLY A 74 18.75 4.96 1.34
C GLY A 74 19.02 6.14 0.42
N LEU A 75 17.97 6.87 0.01
CA LEU A 75 18.08 8.00 -0.90
C LEU A 75 18.14 9.33 -0.16
N ASP A 76 19.08 10.17 -0.59
CA ASP A 76 19.11 11.56 -0.17
C ASP A 76 17.93 12.31 -0.82
N PRO A 77 17.02 12.90 -0.03
CA PRO A 77 15.90 13.68 -0.54
C PRO A 77 16.29 14.93 -1.34
N ASP A 78 17.52 15.42 -1.19
CA ASP A 78 17.99 16.67 -1.80
C ASP A 78 18.81 16.42 -3.08
N MET A 79 18.95 15.16 -3.50
CA MET A 79 19.55 14.78 -4.78
C MET A 79 18.70 15.26 -5.97
N PRO A 80 19.34 15.63 -7.10
CA PRO A 80 18.65 16.13 -8.28
C PRO A 80 17.68 15.08 -8.85
N LYS A 81 16.50 15.55 -9.28
CA LYS A 81 15.44 14.71 -9.84
C LYS A 81 15.94 14.04 -11.13
N GLY A 82 16.21 12.74 -11.05
CA GLY A 82 16.73 11.93 -12.17
C GLY A 82 17.79 10.94 -11.72
N ALA A 83 18.63 11.33 -10.76
CA ALA A 83 19.69 10.48 -10.19
C ALA A 83 19.14 9.25 -9.43
N PHE A 84 17.87 9.28 -9.04
CA PHE A 84 17.17 8.16 -8.40
C PHE A 84 16.89 6.99 -9.35
N ILE A 85 16.78 7.27 -10.66
CA ILE A 85 16.31 6.30 -11.66
C ILE A 85 17.43 5.33 -12.04
N ASP A 86 18.68 5.78 -12.01
CA ASP A 86 19.85 5.01 -12.47
C ASP A 86 20.52 4.18 -11.37
N ASN A 87 20.01 4.26 -10.14
CA ASN A 87 20.58 3.52 -9.03
C ASN A 87 19.99 2.11 -8.96
N GLU A 88 20.66 1.16 -9.61
CA GLU A 88 20.25 -0.25 -9.71
C GLU A 88 20.02 -0.88 -8.32
N ALA A 89 20.79 -0.50 -7.31
CA ALA A 89 20.63 -0.99 -5.93
C ALA A 89 19.24 -0.64 -5.35
N ILE A 90 18.65 0.48 -5.77
CA ILE A 90 17.32 0.91 -5.32
C ILE A 90 16.23 0.12 -6.01
N ARG A 91 16.40 -0.16 -7.30
CA ARG A 91 15.49 -1.02 -8.06
C ARG A 91 15.45 -2.41 -7.43
N GLU A 92 16.62 -2.97 -7.12
CA GLU A 92 16.72 -4.26 -6.43
C GLU A 92 16.16 -4.21 -5.01
N HIS A 93 16.43 -3.16 -4.23
CA HIS A 93 15.82 -3.01 -2.89
C HIS A 93 14.28 -2.92 -2.95
N ILE A 94 13.72 -2.16 -3.89
CA ILE A 94 12.27 -2.08 -4.10
C ILE A 94 11.71 -3.45 -4.51
N LYS A 95 12.39 -4.14 -5.42
CA LYS A 95 12.01 -5.48 -5.89
C LYS A 95 12.03 -6.49 -4.74
N MET A 96 13.07 -6.49 -3.91
CA MET A 96 13.17 -7.34 -2.72
C MET A 96 12.07 -7.00 -1.70
N ALA A 97 11.82 -5.72 -1.40
CA ALA A 97 10.77 -5.31 -0.48
C ALA A 97 9.38 -5.71 -0.99
N ASN A 98 9.14 -5.60 -2.29
CA ASN A 98 7.90 -6.05 -2.93
C ASN A 98 7.78 -7.58 -2.92
N ALA A 99 8.88 -8.31 -3.14
CA ALA A 99 8.91 -9.76 -3.06
C ALA A 99 8.57 -10.24 -1.63
N LYS A 100 9.18 -9.64 -0.60
CA LYS A 100 8.88 -9.92 0.81
C LYS A 100 7.42 -9.66 1.16
N LYS A 101 6.85 -8.54 0.67
CA LYS A 101 5.41 -8.24 0.85
C LYS A 101 4.52 -9.24 0.14
N ALA A 102 4.88 -9.65 -1.08
CA ALA A 102 4.13 -10.64 -1.84
C ALA A 102 4.17 -12.02 -1.18
N GLU A 103 5.33 -12.44 -0.68
CA GLU A 103 5.49 -13.69 0.08
C GLU A 103 4.67 -13.68 1.37
N ALA A 104 4.74 -12.60 2.17
CA ALA A 104 3.91 -12.46 3.36
C ALA A 104 2.40 -12.54 3.04
N ALA A 105 1.97 -11.95 1.92
CA ALA A 105 0.60 -12.07 1.44
C ALA A 105 0.24 -13.51 1.02
N ARG A 106 1.16 -14.23 0.38
CA ARG A 106 1.00 -15.65 0.05
C ARG A 106 0.86 -16.50 1.32
N LEU A 107 1.73 -16.30 2.31
CA LEU A 107 1.65 -17.02 3.59
C LEU A 107 0.31 -16.78 4.30
N ARG A 108 -0.16 -15.52 4.32
CA ARG A 108 -1.52 -15.20 4.83
C ARG A 108 -2.60 -15.94 4.05
N TYR A 109 -2.52 -15.93 2.71
CA TYR A 109 -3.48 -16.64 1.87
C TYR A 109 -3.44 -18.15 2.09
N HIS A 110 -2.26 -18.75 2.26
CA HIS A 110 -2.13 -20.17 2.55
C HIS A 110 -2.71 -20.56 3.90
N ARG A 111 -2.55 -19.70 4.92
CA ARG A 111 -3.10 -19.89 6.28
C ARG A 111 -4.62 -19.72 6.35
N MET A 112 -5.25 -19.04 5.39
CA MET A 112 -6.71 -18.89 5.38
C MET A 112 -7.41 -20.23 5.08
N THR A 113 -8.56 -20.44 5.74
CA THR A 113 -9.45 -21.58 5.47
C THR A 113 -10.10 -21.45 4.08
N ALA A 114 -10.77 -22.51 3.62
CA ALA A 114 -11.45 -22.49 2.32
C ALA A 114 -12.57 -21.43 2.25
N GLU A 115 -13.30 -21.25 3.35
CA GLU A 115 -14.39 -20.26 3.47
C GLU A 115 -13.84 -18.83 3.47
N GLU A 116 -12.80 -18.56 4.26
CA GLU A 116 -12.11 -17.26 4.29
C GLU A 116 -11.54 -16.90 2.91
N LYS A 117 -10.94 -17.87 2.21
CA LYS A 117 -10.46 -17.70 0.82
C LYS A 117 -11.59 -17.33 -0.13
N ARG A 118 -12.76 -17.96 0.01
CA ARG A 118 -13.95 -17.69 -0.81
C ARG A 118 -14.44 -16.26 -0.59
N GLU A 119 -14.63 -15.86 0.67
CA GLU A 119 -15.06 -14.49 1.00
C GLU A 119 -14.04 -13.43 0.58
N TYR A 120 -12.75 -13.67 0.84
CA TYR A 120 -11.69 -12.76 0.43
C TYR A 120 -11.71 -12.55 -1.09
N ASN A 121 -11.82 -13.64 -1.85
CA ASN A 121 -11.91 -13.59 -3.30
C ASN A 121 -13.19 -12.92 -3.79
N GLN A 122 -14.32 -13.12 -3.11
CA GLN A 122 -15.58 -12.45 -3.40
C GLN A 122 -15.45 -10.94 -3.19
N ARG A 123 -15.06 -10.50 -1.99
CA ARG A 123 -14.84 -9.08 -1.64
C ARG A 123 -13.85 -8.41 -2.60
N ARG A 124 -12.76 -9.11 -2.93
CA ARG A 124 -11.77 -8.64 -3.90
C ARG A 124 -12.38 -8.47 -5.29
N THR A 125 -13.16 -9.44 -5.76
CA THR A 125 -13.82 -9.40 -7.07
C THR A 125 -14.85 -8.27 -7.15
N GLU A 126 -15.68 -8.11 -6.12
CA GLU A 126 -16.67 -7.05 -6.02
C GLU A 126 -16.03 -5.67 -5.98
N SER A 127 -14.95 -5.49 -5.20
CA SER A 127 -14.18 -4.24 -5.19
C SER A 127 -13.66 -3.89 -6.59
N PHE A 128 -13.14 -4.88 -7.34
CA PHE A 128 -12.72 -4.66 -8.73
C PHE A 128 -13.88 -4.36 -9.68
N ARG A 129 -15.08 -4.92 -9.45
CA ARG A 129 -16.28 -4.60 -10.24
C ARG A 129 -16.71 -3.16 -9.98
N LYS A 130 -16.86 -2.77 -8.70
CA LYS A 130 -17.24 -1.42 -8.28
C LYS A 130 -16.29 -0.37 -8.86
N ARG A 131 -14.97 -0.59 -8.76
CA ARG A 131 -13.97 0.32 -9.33
C ARG A 131 -14.08 0.45 -10.86
N ARG A 132 -14.30 -0.66 -11.57
CA ARG A 132 -14.46 -0.62 -13.03
C ARG A 132 -15.70 0.17 -13.44
N LEU A 133 -16.82 -0.06 -12.76
CA LEU A 133 -18.06 0.66 -12.99
C LEU A 133 -17.90 2.15 -12.67
N GLU A 134 -17.22 2.49 -11.58
CA GLU A 134 -16.90 3.88 -11.23
C GLU A 134 -16.02 4.55 -12.30
N GLU A 135 -14.94 3.89 -12.73
CA GLU A 135 -14.08 4.41 -13.81
C GLU A 135 -14.85 4.55 -15.14
N GLU A 136 -15.75 3.61 -15.45
CA GLU A 136 -16.60 3.64 -16.63
C GLU A 136 -17.57 4.83 -16.58
N ILE A 137 -18.29 5.01 -15.47
CA ILE A 137 -19.19 6.16 -15.26
C ILE A 137 -18.43 7.48 -15.43
N LEU A 138 -17.24 7.61 -14.84
CA LEU A 138 -16.43 8.83 -14.95
C LEU A 138 -15.99 9.13 -16.39
N LEU A 139 -15.79 8.11 -17.22
CA LEU A 139 -15.38 8.27 -18.61
C LEU A 139 -16.56 8.40 -19.58
N SER A 140 -17.73 7.84 -19.25
CA SER A 140 -18.93 7.90 -20.08
C SER A 140 -19.79 9.12 -19.79
N THR A 141 -19.68 9.73 -18.60
CA THR A 141 -20.47 10.91 -18.24
C THR A 141 -19.87 12.17 -18.86
N PRO A 142 -20.65 12.99 -19.60
CA PRO A 142 -20.15 14.23 -20.19
C PRO A 142 -19.59 15.21 -19.16
N ALA A 143 -18.52 15.92 -19.52
CA ALA A 143 -17.79 16.84 -18.62
C ALA A 143 -18.68 17.92 -17.99
N GLY A 144 -19.72 18.38 -18.68
CA GLY A 144 -20.66 19.39 -18.16
C GLY A 144 -21.63 18.86 -17.09
N ARG A 145 -21.64 17.56 -16.78
CA ARG A 145 -22.51 16.93 -15.78
C ARG A 145 -21.75 16.36 -14.57
N ILE A 146 -20.43 16.51 -14.54
CA ILE A 146 -19.58 16.00 -13.45
C ILE A 146 -18.89 17.14 -12.71
N SER A 147 -18.56 16.91 -11.43
CA SER A 147 -17.82 17.88 -10.63
C SER A 147 -16.39 18.07 -11.17
N ALA A 148 -15.76 19.21 -10.84
CA ALA A 148 -14.37 19.48 -11.22
C ALA A 148 -13.40 18.40 -10.70
N GLU A 149 -13.63 17.88 -9.50
CA GLU A 149 -12.84 16.78 -8.93
C GLU A 149 -13.02 15.47 -9.73
N ALA A 150 -14.26 15.13 -10.10
CA ALA A 150 -14.55 13.96 -10.91
C ALA A 150 -13.92 14.07 -12.31
N LEU A 151 -13.90 15.27 -12.90
CA LEU A 151 -13.23 15.54 -14.17
C LEU A 151 -11.71 15.33 -14.06
N GLN A 152 -11.07 15.84 -13.00
CA GLN A 152 -9.65 15.60 -12.76
C GLN A 152 -9.35 14.11 -12.59
N LYS A 153 -10.20 13.37 -11.88
CA LYS A 153 -10.07 11.91 -11.72
C LYS A 153 -10.22 11.19 -13.07
N ALA A 154 -11.18 11.58 -13.90
CA ALA A 154 -11.36 11.05 -15.25
C ALA A 154 -10.12 11.30 -16.13
N GLN A 155 -9.58 12.52 -16.13
CA GLN A 155 -8.35 12.86 -16.86
C GLN A 155 -7.17 12.00 -16.42
N GLN A 156 -6.99 11.79 -15.10
CA GLN A 156 -5.95 10.90 -14.59
C GLN A 156 -6.13 9.45 -15.06
N ILE A 157 -7.37 8.94 -15.10
CA ILE A 157 -7.68 7.61 -15.62
C ILE A 157 -7.30 7.51 -17.11
N MET A 158 -7.63 8.53 -17.91
CA MET A 158 -7.27 8.59 -19.34
C MET A 158 -5.75 8.54 -19.54
N ILE A 159 -5.00 9.38 -18.82
CA ILE A 159 -3.53 9.41 -18.88
C ILE A 159 -2.95 8.04 -18.49
N ARG A 160 -3.46 7.43 -17.41
CA ARG A 160 -3.04 6.10 -16.97
C ARG A 160 -3.32 5.05 -18.04
N ASN A 161 -4.50 5.06 -18.65
CA ASN A 161 -4.89 4.09 -19.67
C ASN A 161 -4.04 4.26 -20.94
N ALA A 162 -3.77 5.49 -21.36
CA ALA A 162 -2.88 5.80 -22.48
C ALA A 162 -1.47 5.26 -22.24
N ARG A 163 -0.86 5.53 -21.08
CA ARG A 163 0.46 4.99 -20.70
C ARG A 163 0.49 3.46 -20.71
N LYS A 164 -0.57 2.80 -20.22
CA LYS A 164 -0.66 1.34 -20.24
C LYS A 164 -0.78 0.78 -21.65
N ALA A 165 -1.54 1.45 -22.53
CA ALA A 165 -1.68 1.07 -23.92
C ALA A 165 -0.36 1.23 -24.69
N GLU A 166 0.35 2.35 -24.49
CA GLU A 166 1.67 2.61 -25.06
C GLU A 166 2.69 1.56 -24.62
N ALA A 167 2.78 1.27 -23.31
CA ALA A 167 3.68 0.23 -22.80
C ALA A 167 3.36 -1.16 -23.38
N ALA A 168 2.09 -1.48 -23.61
CA ALA A 168 1.69 -2.72 -24.26
C ALA A 168 2.11 -2.76 -25.74
N ARG A 169 1.96 -1.65 -26.47
CA ARG A 169 2.44 -1.51 -27.86
C ARG A 169 3.95 -1.67 -27.95
N ALA A 170 4.71 -0.99 -27.08
CA ALA A 170 6.16 -1.10 -27.03
C ALA A 170 6.63 -2.55 -26.75
N ARG A 171 5.94 -3.27 -25.85
CA ARG A 171 6.21 -4.70 -25.61
C ARG A 171 5.95 -5.54 -26.86
N TYR A 172 4.83 -5.32 -27.53
CA TYR A 172 4.47 -6.06 -28.75
C TYR A 172 5.45 -5.77 -29.90
N GLN A 173 5.89 -4.51 -30.02
CA GLN A 173 6.89 -4.10 -31.00
C GLN A 173 8.22 -4.82 -30.80
N LYS A 174 8.65 -5.01 -29.55
CA LYS A 174 9.88 -5.76 -29.18
C LYS A 174 9.78 -7.27 -29.38
N MET A 175 8.58 -7.84 -29.56
CA MET A 175 8.42 -9.28 -29.80
C MET A 175 8.79 -9.66 -31.24
N SER A 176 9.47 -10.79 -31.42
CA SER A 176 9.74 -11.39 -32.73
C SER A 176 8.45 -11.89 -33.41
N PRO A 177 8.44 -12.13 -34.73
CA PRO A 177 7.28 -12.68 -35.43
C PRO A 177 6.76 -13.99 -34.83
N GLU A 178 7.66 -14.90 -34.45
CA GLU A 178 7.31 -16.17 -33.81
C GLU A 178 6.70 -15.96 -32.42
N GLN A 179 7.29 -15.08 -31.60
CA GLN A 179 6.75 -14.72 -30.29
C GLN A 179 5.35 -14.08 -30.40
N ARG A 180 5.11 -13.27 -31.43
CA ARG A 180 3.78 -12.68 -31.70
C ARG A 180 2.76 -13.76 -32.07
N LYS A 181 3.15 -14.72 -32.94
CA LYS A 181 2.30 -15.85 -33.32
C LYS A 181 1.91 -16.67 -32.09
N GLU A 182 2.87 -17.02 -31.26
CA GLU A 182 2.63 -17.78 -30.03
C GLU A 182 1.78 -17.00 -29.02
N TYR A 183 2.07 -15.71 -28.81
CA TYR A 183 1.27 -14.84 -27.94
C TYR A 183 -0.19 -14.76 -28.39
N ASN A 184 -0.43 -14.56 -29.69
CA ASN A 184 -1.78 -14.49 -30.25
C ASN A 184 -2.50 -15.83 -30.16
N MET A 185 -1.80 -16.95 -30.37
CA MET A 185 -2.35 -18.30 -30.19
C MET A 185 -2.77 -18.54 -28.74
N ARG A 186 -1.90 -18.27 -27.75
CA ARG A 186 -2.23 -18.40 -26.32
C ARG A 186 -3.40 -17.50 -25.93
N ARG A 187 -3.45 -16.28 -26.46
CA ARG A 187 -4.57 -15.35 -26.22
C ARG A 187 -5.89 -15.89 -26.79
N ALA A 188 -5.87 -16.43 -28.00
CA ALA A 188 -7.05 -17.03 -28.63
C ALA A 188 -7.54 -18.27 -27.86
N GLN A 189 -6.63 -19.16 -27.49
CA GLN A 189 -6.93 -20.33 -26.67
C GLN A 189 -7.54 -19.93 -25.32
N ALA A 190 -6.94 -18.97 -24.61
CA ALA A 190 -7.48 -18.49 -23.34
C ALA A 190 -8.86 -17.84 -23.48
N LYS A 191 -9.12 -17.13 -24.59
CA LYS A 191 -10.45 -16.58 -24.90
C LYS A 191 -11.47 -17.71 -25.09
N LYS A 192 -11.11 -18.75 -25.86
CA LYS A 192 -11.96 -19.94 -26.08
C LYS A 192 -12.27 -20.65 -24.76
N MET A 193 -11.28 -20.92 -23.93
CA MET A 193 -11.48 -21.58 -22.63
C MET A 193 -12.38 -20.77 -21.68
N ARG A 194 -12.27 -19.44 -21.70
CA ARG A 194 -13.18 -18.57 -20.91
C ARG A 194 -14.61 -18.57 -21.45
N ALA A 195 -14.79 -18.64 -22.77
CA ALA A 195 -16.11 -18.76 -23.37
C ALA A 195 -16.78 -20.08 -22.98
N LEU A 196 -16.07 -21.21 -23.17
CA LEU A 196 -16.54 -22.54 -22.77
C LEU A 196 -16.85 -22.63 -21.27
N SER A 197 -15.99 -22.09 -20.42
CA SER A 197 -16.24 -22.07 -18.97
C SER A 197 -17.46 -21.21 -18.58
N ARG A 198 -17.81 -20.20 -19.37
CA ARG A 198 -19.03 -19.39 -19.15
C ARG A 198 -20.28 -20.16 -19.59
N GLU A 199 -20.23 -20.81 -20.74
CA GLU A 199 -21.31 -21.66 -21.25
C GLU A 199 -21.62 -22.81 -20.27
N ASN A 200 -20.58 -23.52 -19.80
CA ASN A 200 -20.76 -24.59 -18.80
C ASN A 200 -21.33 -24.09 -17.46
N ARG A 201 -21.03 -22.86 -17.04
CA ARG A 201 -21.66 -22.26 -15.84
C ARG A 201 -23.09 -21.77 -16.10
N GLY A 202 -23.42 -21.38 -17.33
CA GLY A 202 -24.78 -20.98 -17.71
C GLY A 202 -25.75 -22.16 -17.78
N LEU A 203 -25.26 -23.33 -18.18
CA LEU A 203 -26.03 -24.58 -18.25
C LEU A 203 -26.22 -25.26 -16.88
N GLY A 204 -25.27 -25.07 -15.93
CA GLY A 204 -25.39 -25.61 -14.57
C GLY A 204 -26.35 -24.83 -13.64
N ASN A 205 -26.87 -23.69 -14.08
CA ASN A 205 -27.71 -22.80 -13.27
C ASN A 205 -29.17 -22.72 -13.76
N SER A 206 -29.55 -23.59 -14.72
CA SER A 206 -30.90 -23.65 -15.31
C SER A 206 -31.78 -24.79 -14.76
N ASN A 207 -31.24 -25.68 -13.92
CA ASN A 207 -31.96 -26.85 -13.38
C ASN A 207 -32.36 -26.74 -11.89
N CYS A 208 -32.69 -25.54 -11.39
CA CYS A 208 -33.22 -25.40 -10.02
C CYS A 208 -34.42 -24.43 -9.97
N SER A 209 -35.33 -24.56 -10.94
CA SER A 209 -36.64 -23.89 -10.89
C SER A 209 -37.65 -24.62 -11.77
N GLN A 210 -37.98 -25.86 -11.42
CA GLN A 210 -39.28 -26.47 -11.73
C GLN A 210 -39.69 -27.42 -10.60
N GLY A 211 -40.80 -27.06 -9.95
CA GLY A 211 -41.82 -27.96 -9.38
C GLY A 211 -41.38 -28.96 -8.34
#